data_AF-A0A1B6HAW3-F1
#
_entry.id   AF-A0A1B6HAW3-F1
#
_cell.length_a   1.000
_cell.length_b   1.000
_cell.length_c   1.000
_cell.angle_alpha   90.00
_cell.angle_beta   90.00
_cell.angle_gamma   90.00
#
_symmetry.space_group_name_H-M   'P 1'
#
loop_
_entity.id
_entity.type
_entity.pdbx_description
1 polymer ?
#
loop_
_entity_poly.entity_id
_entity_poly.type
_entity_poly.pdbx_seq_one_letter_code
_entity_poly.pdbx_strand_id
1 'polypeptide(L)'
;LDYVTTMVCVAHKGRPLMGVIHKPFGVPPHTTWAWLHHGMSPDLISYKSAGGETAVIVSRSHSGSIVETVHRALGSDVPIIKAGGAGYKVLQVVGGNASAYVHTTAIKKWDLCAGDAILSAVGGTMTTITNEE
;
A
#
# COMPACT_ATOMS: atom_id res chain seq x y z
N LEU A 1 -0.38 15.43 -9.86
CA LEU A 1 0.94 14.89 -9.47
C LEU A 1 0.82 13.97 -8.25
N ASP A 2 -0.40 13.59 -7.90
CA ASP A 2 -0.77 13.31 -6.51
C ASP A 2 -0.40 11.88 -6.11
N TYR A 3 -0.12 11.03 -7.11
CA TYR A 3 0.31 9.65 -6.96
C TYR A 3 1.83 9.48 -6.92
N VAL A 4 2.59 10.54 -7.21
CA VAL A 4 4.05 10.45 -7.22
C VAL A 4 4.55 10.31 -5.80
N THR A 5 5.41 9.32 -5.60
CA THR A 5 6.07 9.04 -4.32
C THR A 5 7.53 8.70 -4.57
N THR A 6 8.41 9.07 -3.65
CA THR A 6 9.76 8.52 -3.55
C THR A 6 9.79 7.49 -2.44
N MET A 7 10.48 6.37 -2.67
CA MET A 7 10.44 5.20 -1.80
C MET A 7 11.85 4.73 -1.49
N VAL A 8 12.14 4.50 -0.21
CA VAL A 8 13.41 3.94 0.26
C VAL A 8 13.10 2.80 1.22
N CYS A 9 13.84 1.70 1.09
CA CYS A 9 13.64 0.52 1.90
C CYS A 9 14.98 -0.02 2.40
N VAL A 10 14.98 -0.51 3.64
CA VAL A 10 16.06 -1.34 4.18
C VAL A 10 15.50 -2.74 4.41
N ALA A 11 16.12 -3.72 3.75
CA ALA A 11 15.80 -5.13 3.92
C ALA A 11 17.01 -5.88 4.47
N HIS A 12 16.76 -6.87 5.32
CA HIS A 12 17.78 -7.76 5.85
C HIS A 12 17.35 -9.20 5.65
N LYS A 13 18.23 -10.02 5.05
CA LYS A 13 17.94 -11.43 4.69
C LYS A 13 16.64 -11.59 3.90
N GLY A 14 16.41 -10.70 2.95
CA GLY A 14 15.22 -10.73 2.09
C GLY A 14 13.95 -10.14 2.70
N ARG A 15 13.95 -9.77 3.98
CA ARG A 15 12.78 -9.22 4.67
C ARG A 15 12.84 -7.70 4.81
N PRO A 16 11.82 -6.95 4.39
CA PRO A 16 11.74 -5.50 4.63
C PRO A 16 11.63 -5.18 6.12
N LEU A 17 12.47 -4.29 6.62
CA LEU A 17 12.51 -3.88 8.04
C LEU A 17 12.20 -2.40 8.25
N MET A 18 12.63 -1.56 7.31
CA MET A 18 12.39 -0.12 7.34
C MET A 18 11.89 0.35 5.99
N GLY A 19 10.91 1.24 5.99
CA GLY A 19 10.33 1.83 4.80
C GLY A 19 10.12 3.33 4.99
N VAL A 20 10.44 4.09 3.94
CA VAL A 20 10.14 5.52 3.84
C VAL A 20 9.40 5.75 2.54
N ILE A 21 8.24 6.40 2.61
CA ILE A 21 7.49 6.87 1.45
C ILE A 21 7.27 8.38 1.60
N HIS A 22 7.81 9.15 0.67
CA HIS A 22 7.64 10.61 0.64
C HIS A 22 6.74 11.03 -0.53
N LYS A 23 5.74 11.86 -0.22
CA LYS A 23 4.81 12.50 -1.17
C LYS A 23 5.29 13.96 -1.39
N PRO A 24 6.07 14.24 -2.46
CA PRO A 24 6.67 15.55 -2.66
C PRO A 24 5.66 16.64 -3.05
N PHE A 25 4.53 16.26 -3.65
CA PHE A 25 3.52 17.21 -4.16
C PHE A 25 2.27 17.30 -3.27
N GLY A 26 2.34 16.80 -2.03
CA GLY A 26 1.31 17.10 -1.04
C GLY A 26 1.34 18.58 -0.64
N VAL A 27 0.23 19.10 -0.12
CA VAL A 27 0.18 20.44 0.49
C VAL A 27 -0.26 20.27 1.95
N PRO A 28 0.69 20.19 2.91
CA PRO A 28 2.15 20.23 2.74
C PRO A 28 2.74 18.90 2.19
N PRO A 29 3.99 18.90 1.68
CA PRO A 29 4.71 17.66 1.39
C PRO A 29 4.80 16.79 2.64
N HIS A 30 4.75 15.48 2.45
CA HIS A 30 4.55 14.55 3.57
C HIS A 30 5.47 13.34 3.47
N THR A 31 6.06 12.92 4.59
CA THR A 31 6.90 11.71 4.67
C THR A 31 6.33 10.75 5.70
N THR A 32 5.96 9.57 5.24
CA THR A 32 5.54 8.46 6.08
C THR A 32 6.70 7.48 6.20
N TRP A 33 7.00 7.00 7.41
CA TRP A 33 8.07 6.03 7.61
C TRP A 33 7.78 5.08 8.77
N ALA A 34 8.36 3.89 8.69
CA ALA A 34 8.32 2.93 9.79
C ALA A 34 9.62 2.14 9.88
N TRP A 35 9.96 1.76 11.11
CA TRP A 35 10.95 0.74 11.44
C TRP A 35 10.27 -0.30 12.31
N LEU A 36 10.11 -1.49 11.73
CA LEU A 36 9.48 -2.63 12.39
C LEU A 36 10.08 -2.87 13.79
N HIS A 37 9.22 -2.90 14.81
CA HIS A 37 9.54 -3.05 16.24
C HIS A 37 10.35 -1.93 16.91
N HIS A 38 10.61 -0.81 16.23
CA HIS A 38 11.39 0.30 16.79
C HIS A 38 10.63 1.63 16.83
N GLY A 39 9.85 1.94 15.79
CA GLY A 39 9.09 3.18 15.74
C GLY A 39 8.47 3.47 14.39
N MET A 40 7.61 4.47 14.33
CA MET A 40 6.93 4.90 13.10
C MET A 40 6.58 6.38 13.16
N SER A 41 6.30 6.99 12.00
CA SER A 41 5.89 8.38 11.90
C SER A 41 4.52 8.64 12.54
N PRO A 42 4.26 9.87 13.06
CA PRO A 42 3.02 10.16 13.79
C PRO A 42 1.72 9.94 13.00
N ASP A 43 1.74 10.12 11.68
CA ASP A 43 0.59 9.86 10.80
C ASP A 43 0.14 8.40 10.86
N LEU A 44 1.07 7.45 10.96
CA LEU A 44 0.76 6.02 11.04
C LEU A 44 0.03 5.62 12.31
N ILE A 45 0.32 6.32 13.41
CA ILE A 45 -0.34 6.09 14.71
C ILE A 45 -1.82 6.49 14.62
N SER A 46 -2.12 7.56 13.88
CA SER A 46 -3.49 8.08 13.72
C SER A 46 -4.41 7.17 12.89
N TYR A 47 -3.84 6.36 11.98
CA TYR A 47 -4.62 5.55 11.04
C TYR A 47 -5.30 4.31 11.64
N LYS A 48 -4.89 3.84 12.83
CA LYS A 48 -5.47 2.64 13.47
C LYS A 48 -6.95 2.77 13.85
N SER A 49 -7.56 3.95 13.74
CA SER A 49 -8.91 4.24 14.26
C SER A 49 -10.00 4.39 13.19
N ALA A 50 -9.69 4.26 11.89
CA ALA A 50 -10.66 4.50 10.82
C ALA A 50 -11.37 3.19 10.40
N GLY A 51 -12.64 3.05 10.80
CA GLY A 51 -13.57 2.07 10.22
C GLY A 51 -14.18 2.63 8.93
N GLY A 52 -13.76 2.13 7.78
CA GLY A 52 -14.25 2.53 6.46
C GLY A 52 -14.95 1.40 5.71
N GLU A 53 -15.77 1.76 4.71
CA GLU A 53 -16.38 0.81 3.77
C GLU A 53 -15.32 -0.04 3.05
N THR A 54 -15.66 -1.30 2.75
CA THR A 54 -14.74 -2.25 2.14
C THR A 54 -14.46 -1.91 0.68
N ALA A 55 -13.42 -1.11 0.42
CA ALA A 55 -12.97 -0.76 -0.93
C ALA A 55 -11.66 -1.46 -1.31
N VAL A 56 -11.50 -1.83 -2.58
CA VAL A 56 -10.26 -2.39 -3.12
C VAL A 56 -9.59 -1.38 -4.05
N ILE A 57 -8.32 -1.08 -3.81
CA ILE A 57 -7.52 -0.22 -4.66
C ILE A 57 -6.70 -1.04 -5.65
N VAL A 58 -6.71 -0.62 -6.92
CA VAL A 58 -6.02 -1.31 -8.02
C VAL A 58 -5.25 -0.32 -8.89
N SER A 59 -4.33 -0.84 -9.71
CA SER A 59 -3.58 0.00 -10.65
C SER A 59 -4.50 0.61 -11.71
N ARG A 60 -4.40 1.93 -11.92
CA ARG A 60 -5.15 2.65 -12.97
C ARG A 60 -4.71 2.29 -14.38
N SER A 61 -3.40 2.12 -14.61
CA SER A 61 -2.83 1.91 -15.95
C SER A 61 -2.62 0.44 -16.29
N HIS A 62 -2.65 -0.43 -15.28
CA HIS A 62 -2.38 -1.87 -15.43
C HIS A 62 -3.46 -2.67 -14.70
N SER A 63 -4.74 -2.36 -14.94
CA SER A 63 -5.84 -3.07 -14.30
C SER A 63 -6.01 -4.48 -14.85
N GLY A 64 -5.69 -4.74 -16.12
CA GLY A 64 -5.94 -6.06 -16.74
C GLY A 64 -7.37 -6.54 -16.44
N SER A 65 -7.51 -7.80 -16.04
CA SER A 65 -8.76 -8.42 -15.58
C SER A 65 -8.96 -8.38 -14.05
N ILE A 66 -8.27 -7.49 -13.34
CA ILE A 66 -8.27 -7.52 -11.86
C ILE A 66 -9.61 -7.10 -11.28
N VAL A 67 -10.33 -6.20 -11.96
CA VAL A 67 -11.63 -5.72 -11.52
C VAL A 67 -12.63 -6.87 -11.53
N GLU A 68 -12.69 -7.65 -12.61
CA GLU A 68 -13.54 -8.82 -12.72
C GLU A 68 -13.15 -9.90 -11.70
N THR A 69 -11.85 -10.05 -11.44
CA THR A 69 -11.34 -11.01 -10.45
C THR A 69 -11.77 -10.62 -9.04
N VAL A 70 -11.65 -9.34 -8.67
CA VAL A 70 -12.08 -8.81 -7.38
C VAL A 70 -13.60 -8.95 -7.24
N HIS A 71 -14.38 -8.56 -8.24
CA HIS A 71 -15.84 -8.69 -8.20
C HIS A 71 -16.32 -10.13 -8.12
N ARG A 72 -15.61 -11.07 -8.76
CA ARG A 72 -15.90 -12.51 -8.63
C ARG A 72 -15.59 -13.03 -7.23
N ALA A 73 -14.52 -12.57 -6.61
CA ALA A 73 -14.07 -13.08 -5.31
C ALA A 73 -14.79 -12.43 -4.12
N LEU A 74 -15.10 -11.13 -4.20
CA LEU A 74 -15.58 -10.32 -3.07
C LEU A 74 -17.01 -9.77 -3.28
N GLY A 75 -17.60 -9.93 -4.47
CA GLY A 75 -18.92 -9.43 -4.84
C GLY A 75 -18.87 -8.23 -5.79
N SER A 76 -19.91 -8.09 -6.62
CA SER A 76 -20.02 -7.03 -7.64
C SER A 76 -20.10 -5.62 -7.06
N ASP A 77 -20.59 -5.51 -5.83
CA ASP A 77 -20.91 -4.22 -5.21
C ASP A 77 -19.71 -3.61 -4.49
N VAL A 78 -18.57 -4.34 -4.46
CA VAL A 78 -17.33 -3.87 -3.85
C VAL A 78 -16.79 -2.66 -4.62
N PRO A 79 -16.64 -1.49 -3.95
CA PRO A 79 -16.07 -0.31 -4.58
C PRO A 79 -14.62 -0.53 -5.02
N ILE A 80 -14.31 -0.12 -6.24
CA ILE A 80 -12.97 -0.20 -6.83
C ILE A 80 -12.37 1.20 -6.98
N ILE A 81 -11.23 1.42 -6.33
CA ILE A 81 -10.45 2.65 -6.46
C ILE A 81 -9.33 2.42 -7.46
N LYS A 82 -9.26 3.22 -8.53
CA LYS A 82 -8.16 3.15 -9.51
C LYS A 82 -7.15 4.26 -9.25
N ALA A 83 -5.90 3.91 -8.93
CA ALA A 83 -4.86 4.89 -8.65
C ALA A 83 -3.50 4.54 -9.29
N GLY A 84 -2.71 5.58 -9.57
CA GLY A 84 -1.30 5.45 -9.93
C GLY A 84 -0.39 5.28 -8.70
N GLY A 85 0.88 4.91 -8.91
CA GLY A 85 1.92 4.86 -7.87
C GLY A 85 1.75 3.70 -6.89
N ALA A 86 2.78 2.85 -6.75
CA ALA A 86 2.73 1.74 -5.79
C ALA A 86 2.72 2.26 -4.33
N GLY A 87 3.64 3.17 -4.00
CA GLY A 87 3.70 3.81 -2.69
C GLY A 87 2.40 4.53 -2.31
N TYR A 88 1.79 5.26 -3.25
CA TYR A 88 0.49 5.90 -3.01
C TYR A 88 -0.58 4.89 -2.61
N LYS A 89 -0.71 3.78 -3.36
CA LYS A 89 -1.73 2.75 -3.08
C LYS A 89 -1.50 2.07 -1.73
N VAL A 90 -0.25 1.78 -1.37
CA VAL A 90 0.07 1.25 -0.04
C VAL A 90 -0.36 2.24 1.05
N LEU A 91 -0.06 3.54 0.89
CA LEU A 91 -0.50 4.55 1.85
C LEU A 91 -2.03 4.68 1.95
N GLN A 92 -2.79 4.38 0.89
CA GLN A 92 -4.26 4.33 0.99
C GLN A 92 -4.74 3.16 1.83
N VAL A 93 -4.08 2.00 1.74
CA VAL A 93 -4.40 0.83 2.58
C VAL A 93 -4.03 1.09 4.03
N VAL A 94 -2.79 1.54 4.25
CA VAL A 94 -2.28 1.90 5.58
C VAL A 94 -3.13 3.00 6.23
N GLY A 95 -3.64 3.93 5.43
CA GLY A 95 -4.50 5.02 5.88
C GLY A 95 -5.97 4.67 6.09
N GLY A 96 -6.41 3.44 5.79
CA GLY A 96 -7.81 3.02 5.89
C GLY A 96 -8.73 3.54 4.78
N ASN A 97 -8.19 4.23 3.76
CA ASN A 97 -8.96 4.70 2.59
C ASN A 97 -9.28 3.57 1.60
N ALA A 98 -8.58 2.44 1.70
CA ALA A 98 -8.87 1.20 1.02
C ALA A 98 -8.59 0.04 1.98
N SER A 99 -9.33 -1.06 1.85
CA SER A 99 -9.13 -2.26 2.67
C SER A 99 -8.03 -3.17 2.12
N ALA A 100 -7.84 -3.17 0.79
CA ALA A 100 -6.82 -3.99 0.14
C ALA A 100 -6.27 -3.32 -1.11
N TYR A 101 -4.97 -3.51 -1.37
CA TYR A 101 -4.32 -3.19 -2.65
C TYR A 101 -4.04 -4.50 -3.40
N VAL A 102 -4.65 -4.68 -4.58
CA VAL A 102 -4.44 -5.86 -5.41
C VAL A 102 -3.73 -5.50 -6.72
N HIS A 103 -2.73 -6.31 -7.09
CA HIS A 103 -1.91 -6.13 -8.29
C HIS A 103 -1.57 -7.48 -8.92
N THR A 104 -1.82 -7.65 -10.23
CA THR A 104 -1.61 -8.93 -10.94
C THR A 104 -0.63 -8.85 -12.11
N THR A 105 -0.14 -7.66 -12.44
CA THR A 105 0.86 -7.48 -13.50
C THR A 105 2.26 -7.43 -12.92
N ALA A 106 3.29 -7.33 -13.76
CA ALA A 106 4.66 -7.20 -13.29
C ALA A 106 4.82 -5.97 -12.36
N ILE A 107 5.48 -6.18 -11.23
CA ILE A 107 5.86 -5.16 -10.25
C ILE A 107 7.28 -5.47 -9.75
N LYS A 108 8.04 -4.44 -9.41
CA LYS A 108 9.45 -4.61 -9.02
C LYS A 108 9.60 -4.52 -7.50
N LYS A 109 10.69 -5.09 -6.97
CA LYS A 109 10.92 -5.12 -5.51
C LYS A 109 10.98 -3.73 -4.89
N TRP A 110 11.53 -2.73 -5.60
CA TRP A 110 11.56 -1.35 -5.12
C TRP A 110 10.17 -0.69 -5.03
N ASP A 111 9.17 -1.19 -5.77
CA ASP A 111 7.79 -0.72 -5.69
C ASP A 111 7.05 -1.25 -4.45
N LEU A 112 7.53 -2.36 -3.88
CA LEU A 112 6.88 -3.09 -2.78
C LEU A 112 7.59 -2.89 -1.45
N CYS A 113 8.93 -2.97 -1.42
CA CYS A 113 9.72 -3.11 -0.20
C CYS A 113 9.41 -2.05 0.86
N ALA A 114 9.42 -0.76 0.50
CA ALA A 114 9.16 0.31 1.47
C ALA A 114 7.72 0.26 1.99
N GLY A 115 6.77 -0.07 1.10
CA GLY A 115 5.37 -0.21 1.44
C GLY A 115 5.10 -1.40 2.35
N ASP A 116 5.74 -2.53 2.07
CA ASP A 116 5.64 -3.75 2.89
C ASP A 116 6.15 -3.52 4.32
N ALA A 117 7.33 -2.90 4.47
CA ALA A 117 7.86 -2.55 5.80
C ALA A 117 6.91 -1.64 6.60
N ILE A 118 6.30 -0.64 5.94
CA ILE A 118 5.32 0.26 6.57
C ILE A 118 4.04 -0.47 6.93
N LEU A 119 3.48 -1.26 6.00
CA LEU A 119 2.24 -2.01 6.21
C LEU A 119 2.40 -3.04 7.34
N SER A 120 3.52 -3.76 7.36
CA SER A 120 3.88 -4.71 8.41
C SER A 120 4.00 -4.04 9.77
N ALA A 121 4.58 -2.83 9.85
CA ALA A 121 4.71 -2.10 11.11
C ALA A 121 3.38 -1.70 11.74
N VAL A 122 2.32 -1.53 10.94
CA VAL A 122 0.96 -1.26 11.44
C VAL A 122 0.11 -2.52 11.64
N GLY A 123 0.69 -3.71 11.40
CA GLY A 123 0.04 -5.01 11.58
C GLY A 123 -0.68 -5.54 10.33
N GLY A 124 -0.48 -4.92 9.17
CA GLY A 124 -0.96 -5.45 7.89
C GLY A 124 -0.02 -6.51 7.31
N THR A 125 -0.34 -6.99 6.11
CA THR A 125 0.42 -8.04 5.43
C THR A 125 0.43 -7.80 3.93
N MET A 126 1.59 -8.04 3.30
CA MET A 126 1.76 -8.07 1.85
C MET A 126 2.23 -9.46 1.44
N THR A 127 1.58 -10.06 0.46
CA THR A 127 1.93 -11.38 -0.06
C THR A 127 1.78 -11.43 -1.57
N THR A 128 2.29 -12.48 -2.18
CA THR A 128 1.91 -12.89 -3.53
C THR A 128 0.44 -13.32 -3.57
N ILE A 129 -0.14 -13.43 -4.77
CA ILE A 129 -1.51 -13.93 -4.94
C ILE A 129 -1.70 -15.38 -4.47
N THR A 130 -0.61 -16.14 -4.31
CA THR A 130 -0.59 -17.50 -3.77
C THR A 130 -0.28 -17.55 -2.27
N ASN A 131 -0.28 -16.39 -1.59
CA ASN A 131 -0.07 -16.25 -0.15
C ASN A 131 1.36 -16.58 0.33
N GLU A 132 2.36 -16.22 -0.47
CA GLU A 132 3.79 -16.30 -0.10
C GLU A 132 4.33 -14.90 0.30
N GLU A 133 5.23 -14.84 1.28
CA GLU A 133 5.96 -13.63 1.74
C GLU A 133 7.23 -13.40 0.90
#